data_AF-A0A0F4YM24-F1
#
_entry.id   AF-A0A0F4YM24-F1
#
_cell.length_a   1.000
_cell.length_b   1.000
_cell.length_c   1.000
_cell.angle_alpha   90.00
_cell.angle_beta   90.00
_cell.angle_gamma   90.00
#
_symmetry.space_group_name_H-M   'P 1'
#
loop_
_entity.id
_entity.type
_entity.pdbx_description
1 polymer ?
#
loop_
_entity_poly.entity_id
_entity_poly.type
_entity_poly.pdbx_seq_one_letter_code
_entity_poly.pdbx_strand_id
1 'polypeptide(L)'
;MATNGISTSVSGPRDAQTAAKPNSFSRKGFKITTQKLPILKAGPIEVMTNKLGITPPEMIFGDNFVTIEHAASGWGITFNAFDALDRVDKTGATRLQVAYSKEWQKSRENTHEGIKEIVRPFDWSYSTDYKGTLYPTAKQFEPSTVPIPIELLKRPDPILFFDDVMLYEDELADNGVSMLSCKIRVMPERLLLLSRFFMRLDNVVFRLRDTRVYIDFDKLEVIREYQARELGYEEVRQFTGSRSFRVASRTFSDFAPATFPKSSSESKLRPSHPVSISRWQCDSLHSFLTLRRAYSQTSRFNSRIAQSLVSRSRNTTETYVSYGLTQKLFEACSAQADYRIPQAAQKGAEIPKTASGEDLGVGEGWWYNNLGLLPTFSTWSQVTFLHMYLLTVRLRALPSAESVRTHSRHLFDHFSHNAEHRMAVLHGLSSRSIRNKYLKDLFIQWRGVLAAYDEGLAKGDAVLGAAVWRNIWKASPTGPDGKEIDWAKVACVVAYMRRVLVELSRLDEADLIFAVGQEYCGRPPIFGYKDVDEKMVRAR
;
A
#
# COMPACT_ATOMS: atom_id res chain seq x y z
N MET A 1 -76.54 12.03 8.05
CA MET A 1 -75.48 13.01 7.71
C MET A 1 -74.52 13.08 8.87
N ALA A 2 -73.30 12.57 8.72
CA ALA A 2 -72.07 13.06 9.36
C ALA A 2 -70.93 12.12 8.99
N THR A 3 -69.89 12.71 8.43
CA THR A 3 -68.66 12.15 7.85
C THR A 3 -67.67 11.70 8.92
N ASN A 4 -67.15 10.48 8.85
CA ASN A 4 -65.93 10.08 9.57
C ASN A 4 -64.73 10.10 8.61
N GLY A 5 -64.00 11.21 8.64
CA GLY A 5 -62.73 11.39 7.95
C GLY A 5 -61.59 10.72 8.73
N ILE A 6 -60.86 9.86 8.03
CA ILE A 6 -59.64 9.19 8.45
C ILE A 6 -58.49 10.20 8.47
N SER A 7 -57.82 10.39 9.61
CA SER A 7 -56.58 11.15 9.70
C SER A 7 -55.39 10.25 9.37
N THR A 8 -54.71 10.57 8.27
CA THR A 8 -53.47 9.95 7.81
C THR A 8 -52.27 10.58 8.52
N SER A 9 -51.66 9.86 9.47
CA SER A 9 -50.34 10.23 10.00
C SER A 9 -49.24 9.70 9.07
N VAL A 10 -48.71 10.58 8.22
CA VAL A 10 -47.53 10.31 7.39
C VAL A 10 -46.29 10.31 8.29
N SER A 11 -45.72 9.13 8.55
CA SER A 11 -44.40 8.99 9.16
C SER A 11 -43.32 9.31 8.12
N GLY A 12 -42.68 10.47 8.25
CA GLY A 12 -41.53 10.84 7.42
C GLY A 12 -40.28 9.98 7.70
N PRO A 13 -39.30 9.92 6.78
CA PRO A 13 -38.12 9.08 6.92
C PRO A 13 -37.21 9.60 8.04
N ARG A 14 -36.85 8.73 8.97
CA ARG A 14 -35.80 8.96 9.97
C ARG A 14 -34.42 8.76 9.33
N ASP A 15 -33.90 9.79 8.68
CA ASP A 15 -32.48 9.88 8.33
C ASP A 15 -31.81 10.99 9.15
N ALA A 16 -31.61 10.71 10.44
CA ALA A 16 -30.65 11.43 11.26
C ALA A 16 -29.66 10.40 11.82
N GLN A 17 -28.65 10.06 11.01
CA GLN A 17 -27.47 9.36 11.50
C GLN A 17 -26.86 10.22 12.61
N THR A 18 -26.84 9.70 13.84
CA THR A 18 -26.13 10.29 14.98
C THR A 18 -24.69 10.56 14.57
N ALA A 19 -24.36 11.84 14.31
CA ALA A 19 -23.01 12.28 14.00
C ALA A 19 -22.09 11.88 15.16
N ALA A 20 -21.04 11.09 14.87
CA ALA A 20 -20.04 10.73 15.86
C ALA A 20 -19.43 12.02 16.44
N LYS A 21 -19.39 12.13 17.77
CA LYS A 21 -18.82 13.31 18.42
C LYS A 21 -17.33 13.43 18.08
N PRO A 22 -16.82 14.63 17.74
CA PRO A 22 -15.40 14.87 17.56
C PRO A 22 -14.59 14.43 18.79
N ASN A 23 -13.39 13.91 18.55
CA ASN A 23 -12.46 13.61 19.63
C ASN A 23 -11.92 14.94 20.18
N SER A 24 -11.90 15.10 21.50
CA SER A 24 -11.47 16.35 22.12
C SER A 24 -10.56 16.10 23.32
N PHE A 25 -9.52 16.92 23.46
CA PHE A 25 -8.54 16.83 24.53
C PHE A 25 -8.20 18.25 25.01
N SER A 26 -8.20 18.48 26.32
CA SER A 26 -7.91 19.81 26.88
C SER A 26 -6.74 19.75 27.85
N ARG A 27 -5.84 20.73 27.74
CA ARG A 27 -4.68 20.88 28.63
C ARG A 27 -4.29 22.35 28.73
N LYS A 28 -4.11 22.83 29.97
CA LYS A 28 -3.55 24.17 30.27
C LYS A 28 -4.25 25.30 29.47
N GLY A 29 -5.58 25.27 29.42
CA GLY A 29 -6.39 26.27 28.70
C GLY A 29 -6.52 26.06 27.19
N PHE A 30 -5.71 25.19 26.59
CA PHE A 30 -5.83 24.78 25.20
C PHE A 30 -6.77 23.57 25.07
N LYS A 31 -7.68 23.63 24.11
CA LYS A 31 -8.53 22.53 23.70
C LYS A 31 -8.20 22.15 22.27
N ILE A 32 -7.96 20.86 22.06
CA ILE A 32 -7.66 20.24 20.79
C ILE A 32 -8.91 19.46 20.40
N THR A 33 -9.40 19.67 19.19
CA THR A 33 -10.53 18.92 18.63
C THR A 33 -10.12 18.30 17.30
N THR A 34 -10.30 17.00 17.15
CA THR A 34 -10.02 16.27 15.90
C THR A 34 -11.26 15.54 15.42
N GLN A 35 -11.51 15.55 14.11
CA GLN A 35 -12.60 14.84 13.48
C GLN A 35 -12.09 14.01 12.32
N LYS A 36 -12.52 12.74 12.29
CA LYS A 36 -12.24 11.77 11.23
C LYS A 36 -13.55 11.11 10.81
N LEU A 37 -14.04 11.49 9.65
CA LEU A 37 -15.23 10.95 9.00
C LEU A 37 -14.84 10.34 7.64
N PRO A 38 -15.73 9.53 7.04
CA PRO A 38 -15.50 8.99 5.71
C PRO A 38 -15.35 10.06 4.62
N ILE A 39 -14.92 9.64 3.43
CA ILE A 39 -14.87 10.50 2.24
C ILE A 39 -16.24 11.12 1.95
N LEU A 40 -16.25 12.33 1.39
CA LEU A 40 -17.50 12.98 1.00
C LEU A 40 -18.27 12.15 -0.04
N LYS A 41 -19.60 12.25 0.02
CA LYS A 41 -20.50 11.68 -1.01
C LYS A 41 -20.66 12.66 -2.18
N ALA A 42 -21.24 12.18 -3.30
CA ALA A 42 -21.41 12.95 -4.52
C ALA A 42 -22.03 14.36 -4.30
N GLY A 43 -23.13 14.46 -3.54
CA GLY A 43 -23.79 15.77 -3.29
C GLY A 43 -22.87 16.81 -2.63
N PRO A 44 -22.27 16.53 -1.45
CA PRO A 44 -21.29 17.43 -0.85
C PRO A 44 -20.07 17.74 -1.74
N ILE A 45 -19.63 16.78 -2.57
CA ILE A 45 -18.55 17.00 -3.54
C ILE A 45 -18.96 18.05 -4.57
N GLU A 46 -20.16 17.95 -5.17
CA GLU A 46 -20.66 18.95 -6.13
C GLU A 46 -20.72 20.35 -5.52
N VAL A 47 -21.22 20.46 -4.28
CA VAL A 47 -21.24 21.74 -3.54
C VAL A 47 -19.83 22.29 -3.34
N MET A 48 -18.87 21.44 -2.98
CA MET A 48 -17.47 21.83 -2.80
C MET A 48 -16.82 22.26 -4.12
N THR A 49 -17.05 21.51 -5.21
CA THR A 49 -16.58 21.83 -6.57
C THR A 49 -17.07 23.21 -7.00
N ASN A 50 -18.37 23.48 -6.84
CA ASN A 50 -18.97 24.75 -7.21
C ASN A 50 -18.38 25.94 -6.43
N LYS A 51 -18.08 25.74 -5.14
CA LYS A 51 -17.47 26.77 -4.29
C LYS A 51 -15.99 27.00 -4.61
N LEU A 52 -15.21 25.93 -4.80
CA LEU A 52 -13.77 26.02 -5.02
C LEU A 52 -13.43 26.41 -6.46
N GLY A 53 -14.29 26.09 -7.42
CA GLY A 53 -14.05 26.28 -8.85
C GLY A 53 -13.01 25.30 -9.44
N ILE A 54 -12.69 24.23 -8.70
CA ILE A 54 -11.82 23.12 -9.10
C ILE A 54 -12.46 21.80 -8.67
N THR A 55 -12.18 20.72 -9.41
CA THR A 55 -12.63 19.38 -9.03
C THR A 55 -11.80 18.86 -7.86
N PRO A 56 -12.40 18.52 -6.70
CA PRO A 56 -11.67 18.00 -5.55
C PRO A 56 -10.92 16.69 -5.85
N PRO A 57 -9.90 16.34 -5.04
CA PRO A 57 -9.22 15.04 -5.09
C PRO A 57 -10.16 13.83 -4.99
N GLU A 58 -9.75 12.69 -5.54
CA GLU A 58 -10.53 11.44 -5.50
C GLU A 58 -10.91 11.00 -4.09
N MET A 59 -9.98 11.10 -3.13
CA MET A 59 -10.22 10.79 -1.72
C MET A 59 -10.25 12.08 -0.90
N ILE A 60 -11.37 12.78 -0.95
CA ILE A 60 -11.61 14.03 -0.20
C ILE A 60 -12.33 13.76 1.13
N PHE A 61 -11.67 14.08 2.25
CA PHE A 61 -12.25 14.01 3.60
C PHE A 61 -12.71 15.40 4.04
N GLY A 62 -13.75 15.93 3.39
CA GLY A 62 -14.17 17.32 3.58
C GLY A 62 -14.65 17.68 4.98
N ASP A 63 -15.14 16.69 5.74
CA ASP A 63 -15.56 16.90 7.12
C ASP A 63 -14.42 16.67 8.14
N ASN A 64 -13.22 16.30 7.70
CA ASN A 64 -12.09 16.12 8.60
C ASN A 64 -11.46 17.46 8.95
N PHE A 65 -11.11 17.61 10.22
CA PHE A 65 -10.38 18.78 10.68
C PHE A 65 -9.57 18.51 11.94
N VAL A 66 -8.58 19.38 12.17
CA VAL A 66 -7.87 19.53 13.44
C VAL A 66 -7.98 20.98 13.87
N THR A 67 -8.52 21.23 15.06
CA THR A 67 -8.66 22.56 15.64
C THR A 67 -7.92 22.63 16.96
N ILE A 68 -7.19 23.72 17.17
CA ILE A 68 -6.58 24.08 18.44
C ILE A 68 -7.16 25.44 18.84
N GLU A 69 -7.76 25.52 20.02
CA GLU A 69 -8.39 26.72 20.55
C GLU A 69 -7.88 26.99 21.97
N HIS A 70 -7.67 28.25 22.32
CA HIS A 70 -7.34 28.70 23.68
C HIS A 70 -8.47 29.59 24.20
N ALA A 71 -9.28 29.03 25.10
CA ALA A 71 -10.56 29.65 25.50
C ALA A 71 -10.40 31.04 26.11
N ALA A 72 -9.34 31.27 26.91
CA ALA A 72 -9.17 32.53 27.62
C ALA A 72 -8.74 33.70 26.71
N SER A 73 -7.99 33.43 25.62
CA SER A 73 -7.57 34.48 24.67
C SER A 73 -8.44 34.56 23.42
N GLY A 74 -9.34 33.59 23.20
CA GLY A 74 -10.08 33.47 21.95
C GLY A 74 -9.20 33.16 20.73
N TRP A 75 -7.94 32.77 20.95
CA TRP A 75 -7.02 32.38 19.88
C TRP A 75 -7.35 30.97 19.40
N GLY A 76 -7.33 30.75 18.09
CA GLY A 76 -7.52 29.42 17.53
C GLY A 76 -7.01 29.27 16.10
N ILE A 77 -6.64 28.05 15.74
CA ILE A 77 -6.22 27.66 14.40
C ILE A 77 -6.88 26.34 14.01
N THR A 78 -7.34 26.24 12.77
CA THR A 78 -7.96 25.04 12.22
C THR A 78 -7.28 24.61 10.94
N PHE A 79 -7.15 23.30 10.73
CA PHE A 79 -6.70 22.68 9.49
C PHE A 79 -7.84 21.85 8.93
N ASN A 80 -8.33 22.18 7.74
CA ASN A 80 -9.39 21.44 7.04
C ASN A 80 -9.09 21.35 5.53
N ALA A 81 -9.80 20.46 4.83
CA ALA A 81 -9.54 20.21 3.42
C ALA A 81 -10.00 21.35 2.50
N PHE A 82 -11.13 22.01 2.81
CA PHE A 82 -11.70 23.07 1.98
C PHE A 82 -10.75 24.26 1.85
N ASP A 83 -10.32 24.82 2.99
CA ASP A 83 -9.42 25.98 3.03
C ASP A 83 -8.06 25.65 2.41
N ALA A 84 -7.61 24.39 2.53
CA ALA A 84 -6.40 23.94 1.88
C ALA A 84 -6.52 23.90 0.35
N LEU A 85 -7.64 23.38 -0.17
CA LEU A 85 -7.90 23.30 -1.61
C LEU A 85 -8.18 24.68 -2.23
N ASP A 86 -8.74 25.61 -1.48
CA ASP A 86 -8.98 26.98 -1.96
C ASP A 86 -7.67 27.72 -2.31
N ARG A 87 -6.57 27.32 -1.68
CA ARG A 87 -5.21 27.83 -1.92
C ARG A 87 -4.49 27.19 -3.12
N VAL A 88 -5.08 26.18 -3.75
CA VAL A 88 -4.52 25.55 -4.96
C VAL A 88 -4.57 26.55 -6.11
N ASP A 89 -3.53 26.58 -6.94
CA ASP A 89 -3.46 27.48 -8.08
C ASP A 89 -4.56 27.18 -9.11
N LYS A 90 -5.48 28.14 -9.27
CA LYS A 90 -6.62 28.08 -10.21
C LYS A 90 -6.35 28.77 -11.55
N THR A 91 -5.16 29.35 -11.71
CA THR A 91 -4.74 30.07 -12.92
C THR A 91 -3.91 29.19 -13.84
N GLY A 92 -3.32 28.12 -13.29
CA GLY A 92 -2.43 27.21 -14.00
C GLY A 92 -1.05 27.81 -14.29
N ALA A 93 -0.68 28.94 -13.69
CA ALA A 93 0.63 29.56 -13.86
C ALA A 93 1.76 28.68 -13.30
N THR A 94 1.48 27.92 -12.24
CA THR A 94 2.42 26.96 -11.61
C THR A 94 2.26 25.53 -12.12
N ARG A 95 1.59 25.34 -13.27
CA ARG A 95 1.46 24.03 -13.91
C ARG A 95 2.84 23.41 -14.10
N LEU A 96 3.04 22.24 -13.49
CA LEU A 96 4.08 21.32 -13.92
C LEU A 96 3.79 20.96 -15.38
N GLN A 97 4.41 21.68 -16.32
CA GLN A 97 4.42 21.32 -17.73
C GLN A 97 5.26 20.07 -17.89
N VAL A 98 4.64 18.92 -17.65
CA VAL A 98 5.26 17.64 -17.99
C VAL A 98 5.27 17.55 -19.51
N ALA A 99 6.41 17.16 -20.08
CA ALA A 99 6.63 16.94 -21.51
C ALA A 99 5.69 15.87 -22.16
N TYR A 100 4.70 15.36 -21.43
CA TYR A 100 3.69 14.38 -21.83
C TYR A 100 2.24 14.93 -21.76
N SER A 101 2.05 16.26 -21.74
CA SER A 101 0.73 16.87 -21.48
C SER A 101 -0.37 16.54 -22.50
N LYS A 102 -0.05 16.03 -23.70
CA LYS A 102 -1.07 15.65 -24.69
C LYS A 102 -1.80 14.34 -24.36
N GLU A 103 -1.15 13.41 -23.68
CA GLU A 103 -1.74 12.10 -23.32
C GLU A 103 -2.38 12.16 -21.93
N TRP A 104 -1.76 12.91 -21.01
CA TRP A 104 -2.29 13.14 -19.67
C TRP A 104 -3.60 13.95 -19.69
N GLN A 105 -3.71 14.98 -20.54
CA GLN A 105 -4.97 15.73 -20.75
C GLN A 105 -6.06 14.85 -21.38
N LYS A 106 -5.73 14.06 -22.42
CA LYS A 106 -6.68 13.17 -23.12
C LYS A 106 -7.23 12.06 -22.22
N SER A 107 -6.43 11.50 -21.31
CA SER A 107 -6.89 10.43 -20.43
C SER A 107 -7.98 10.89 -19.45
N ARG A 108 -7.89 12.12 -18.92
CA ARG A 108 -8.91 12.69 -18.02
C ARG A 108 -10.09 13.33 -18.78
N GLU A 109 -9.89 13.89 -19.97
CA GLU A 109 -11.00 14.33 -20.83
C GLU A 109 -11.93 13.15 -21.17
N ASN A 110 -11.38 11.97 -21.46
CA ASN A 110 -12.17 10.78 -21.80
C ASN A 110 -12.82 10.08 -20.59
N THR A 111 -12.29 10.27 -19.36
CA THR A 111 -12.88 9.66 -18.17
C THR A 111 -14.13 10.42 -17.66
N HIS A 112 -14.36 11.63 -18.17
CA HIS A 112 -15.49 12.50 -17.79
C HIS A 112 -16.49 12.68 -18.95
N GLU A 113 -16.81 11.62 -19.69
CA GLU A 113 -17.96 11.61 -20.61
C GLU A 113 -19.28 11.71 -19.83
N GLY A 114 -19.65 12.93 -19.43
CA GLY A 114 -20.94 13.19 -18.77
C GLY A 114 -21.22 14.65 -18.41
N ILE A 115 -20.21 15.49 -18.20
CA ILE A 115 -20.43 16.92 -17.87
C ILE A 115 -19.48 17.77 -18.72
N LYS A 116 -20.00 18.30 -19.84
CA LYS A 116 -19.38 19.40 -20.60
C LYS A 116 -19.55 20.70 -19.81
N GLU A 117 -18.91 20.81 -18.66
CA GLU A 117 -18.62 22.12 -18.07
C GLU A 117 -17.15 22.43 -18.26
N ILE A 118 -16.91 23.69 -18.65
CA ILE A 118 -15.61 24.25 -18.99
C ILE A 118 -14.66 24.06 -17.81
N VAL A 119 -13.85 23.00 -17.84
CA VAL A 119 -12.86 22.73 -16.79
C VAL A 119 -11.85 23.86 -16.80
N ARG A 120 -11.91 24.72 -15.78
CA ARG A 120 -11.00 25.86 -15.65
C ARG A 120 -9.56 25.36 -15.52
N PRO A 121 -8.58 26.09 -16.06
CA PRO A 121 -7.20 25.66 -16.00
C PRO A 121 -6.61 25.74 -14.57
N PHE A 122 -6.60 24.64 -13.81
CA PHE A 122 -6.00 24.59 -12.45
C PHE A 122 -4.79 23.64 -12.34
N ASP A 123 -4.07 23.70 -11.21
CA ASP A 123 -3.00 22.76 -10.85
C ASP A 123 -3.57 21.45 -10.28
N TRP A 124 -3.61 20.44 -11.12
CA TRP A 124 -4.11 19.10 -10.80
C TRP A 124 -3.23 18.30 -9.83
N SER A 125 -2.07 18.83 -9.44
CA SER A 125 -1.28 18.21 -8.39
C SER A 125 -1.83 18.49 -6.98
N TYR A 126 -2.86 19.35 -6.88
CA TYR A 126 -3.47 19.78 -5.63
C TYR A 126 -2.45 20.38 -4.65
N SER A 127 -1.41 21.02 -5.18
CA SER A 127 -0.34 21.62 -4.40
C SER A 127 -0.82 22.87 -3.67
N THR A 128 -0.93 22.77 -2.34
CA THR A 128 -1.41 23.86 -1.49
C THR A 128 -0.30 24.47 -0.64
N ASP A 129 -0.27 25.80 -0.50
CA ASP A 129 0.66 26.50 0.40
C ASP A 129 0.04 26.74 1.79
N TYR A 130 -1.07 26.05 2.08
CA TYR A 130 -1.91 26.23 3.25
C TYR A 130 -1.16 26.07 4.58
N LYS A 131 -1.34 27.06 5.46
CA LYS A 131 -0.64 27.19 6.76
C LYS A 131 -1.60 27.17 7.95
N GLY A 132 -2.80 26.63 7.76
CA GLY A 132 -3.90 26.65 8.72
C GLY A 132 -4.70 27.96 8.69
N THR A 133 -5.98 27.86 9.02
CA THR A 133 -6.96 28.96 9.08
C THR A 133 -7.05 29.46 10.51
N LEU A 134 -6.69 30.72 10.74
CA LEU A 134 -6.83 31.36 12.04
C LEU A 134 -8.29 31.75 12.31
N TYR A 135 -8.69 31.73 13.58
CA TYR A 135 -9.98 32.29 13.98
C TYR A 135 -10.02 33.80 13.74
N PRO A 136 -11.18 34.40 13.41
CA PRO A 136 -11.30 35.83 13.16
C PRO A 136 -10.80 36.71 14.33
N THR A 137 -10.93 36.21 15.55
CA THR A 137 -10.49 36.88 16.79
C THR A 137 -9.03 36.60 17.17
N ALA A 138 -8.36 35.68 16.47
CA ALA A 138 -7.02 35.26 16.82
C ALA A 138 -5.98 36.31 16.41
N LYS A 139 -5.03 36.61 17.29
CA LYS A 139 -3.83 37.40 16.96
C LYS A 139 -3.11 36.76 15.77
N GLN A 140 -2.80 37.55 14.75
CA GLN A 140 -2.05 37.09 13.59
C GLN A 140 -0.58 36.79 13.93
N PHE A 141 0.02 35.88 13.15
CA PHE A 141 1.44 35.58 13.28
C PHE A 141 2.30 36.72 12.73
N GLU A 142 3.32 37.11 13.50
CA GLU A 142 4.32 38.09 13.10
C GLU A 142 5.62 37.35 12.68
N PRO A 143 6.40 37.89 11.72
CA PRO A 143 7.69 37.32 11.36
C PRO A 143 8.62 37.21 12.58
N SER A 144 9.23 36.05 12.77
CA SER A 144 10.15 35.78 13.89
C SER A 144 11.34 34.96 13.41
N THR A 145 12.49 35.16 14.03
CA THR A 145 13.71 34.38 13.84
C THR A 145 13.84 33.23 14.85
N VAL A 146 12.92 33.14 15.82
CA VAL A 146 12.93 32.09 16.85
C VAL A 146 12.57 30.75 16.23
N PRO A 147 13.48 29.74 16.22
CA PRO A 147 13.18 28.44 15.66
C PRO A 147 12.33 27.60 16.64
N ILE A 148 11.61 26.62 16.11
CA ILE A 148 10.96 25.61 16.96
C ILE A 148 12.05 24.88 17.75
N PRO A 149 11.91 24.73 19.08
CA PRO A 149 12.91 24.07 19.91
C PRO A 149 12.90 22.54 19.70
N ILE A 150 13.58 22.07 18.64
CA ILE A 150 13.60 20.65 18.25
C ILE A 150 14.22 19.77 19.35
N GLU A 151 15.20 20.27 20.10
CA GLU A 151 15.83 19.50 21.19
C GLU A 151 14.83 19.13 22.29
N LEU A 152 13.88 20.01 22.57
CA LEU A 152 12.77 19.72 23.47
C LEU A 152 11.83 18.64 22.92
N LEU A 153 11.64 18.60 21.59
CA LEU A 153 10.80 17.61 20.92
C LEU A 153 11.46 16.24 20.77
N LYS A 154 12.80 16.15 20.87
CA LYS A 154 13.56 14.90 20.88
C LYS A 154 13.53 14.19 22.23
N ARG A 155 13.20 14.91 23.31
CA ARG A 155 13.07 14.32 24.65
C ARG A 155 11.93 13.28 24.65
N PRO A 156 12.12 12.14 25.32
CA PRO A 156 11.11 11.09 25.40
C PRO A 156 10.03 11.43 26.44
N ASP A 157 9.30 12.53 26.24
CA ASP A 157 8.18 12.89 27.11
C ASP A 157 6.94 12.04 26.78
N PRO A 158 6.11 11.70 27.77
CA PRO A 158 4.89 10.93 27.54
C PRO A 158 3.94 11.69 26.60
N ILE A 159 3.42 10.98 25.59
CA ILE A 159 2.42 11.52 24.68
C ILE A 159 1.05 11.33 25.32
N LEU A 160 0.45 12.43 25.77
CA LEU A 160 -0.87 12.43 26.42
C LEU A 160 -2.00 12.31 25.39
N PHE A 161 -1.79 12.88 24.20
CA PHE A 161 -2.73 12.82 23.10
C PHE A 161 -1.98 12.74 21.77
N PHE A 162 -2.46 11.87 20.89
CA PHE A 162 -1.98 11.73 19.52
C PHE A 162 -3.16 11.54 18.58
N ASP A 163 -3.11 12.21 17.44
CA ASP A 163 -3.99 11.91 16.32
C ASP A 163 -3.32 12.16 14.97
N ASP A 164 -3.79 11.46 13.95
CA ASP A 164 -3.36 11.55 12.56
C ASP A 164 -4.61 11.66 11.68
N VAL A 165 -4.83 12.84 11.12
CA VAL A 165 -6.04 13.23 10.39
C VAL A 165 -5.70 13.46 8.92
N MET A 166 -6.18 12.58 8.05
CA MET A 166 -6.08 12.76 6.60
C MET A 166 -7.10 13.80 6.12
N LEU A 167 -6.68 14.78 5.34
CA LEU A 167 -7.57 15.81 4.78
C LEU A 167 -7.97 15.48 3.33
N TYR A 168 -7.00 15.12 2.48
CA TYR A 168 -7.27 14.60 1.15
C TYR A 168 -6.10 13.77 0.59
N GLU A 169 -6.42 12.92 -0.38
CA GLU A 169 -5.46 12.11 -1.15
C GLU A 169 -5.94 11.97 -2.60
N ASP A 170 -4.99 11.94 -3.55
CA ASP A 170 -5.21 11.72 -4.99
C ASP A 170 -4.09 10.85 -5.56
N GLU A 171 -4.40 9.95 -6.48
CA GLU A 171 -3.43 9.08 -7.16
C GLU A 171 -2.90 9.69 -8.47
N LEU A 172 -3.26 10.94 -8.78
CA LEU A 172 -2.82 11.68 -9.96
C LEU A 172 -3.07 10.91 -11.27
N ALA A 173 -4.19 10.19 -11.34
CA ALA A 173 -4.51 9.24 -12.41
C ALA A 173 -3.39 8.19 -12.61
N ASP A 174 -3.01 7.49 -11.53
CA ASP A 174 -1.98 6.45 -11.48
C ASP A 174 -0.54 6.89 -11.81
N ASN A 175 -0.30 8.20 -11.93
CA ASN A 175 1.03 8.74 -12.23
C ASN A 175 1.81 9.18 -10.98
N GLY A 176 1.25 8.96 -9.78
CA GLY A 176 1.90 9.36 -8.55
C GLY A 176 0.98 9.34 -7.35
N VAL A 177 1.23 10.25 -6.41
CA VAL A 177 0.37 10.48 -5.26
C VAL A 177 0.48 11.93 -4.81
N SER A 178 -0.64 12.51 -4.40
CA SER A 178 -0.72 13.78 -3.69
C SER A 178 -1.55 13.58 -2.43
N MET A 179 -1.04 14.00 -1.27
CA MET A 179 -1.72 13.82 0.01
C MET A 179 -1.47 14.99 0.95
N LEU A 180 -2.51 15.37 1.70
CA LEU A 180 -2.42 16.32 2.80
C LEU A 180 -2.94 15.67 4.09
N SER A 181 -2.07 15.58 5.10
CA SER A 181 -2.39 15.01 6.41
C SER A 181 -1.92 15.92 7.54
N CYS A 182 -2.58 15.83 8.69
CA CYS A 182 -2.26 16.60 9.89
C CYS A 182 -2.07 15.67 11.08
N LYS A 183 -0.86 15.69 11.66
CA LYS A 183 -0.49 14.90 12.83
C LYS A 183 -0.30 15.81 14.03
N ILE A 184 -0.87 15.45 15.16
CA ILE A 184 -0.77 16.21 16.40
C ILE A 184 -0.26 15.35 17.54
N ARG A 185 0.68 15.88 18.32
CA ARG A 185 1.24 15.27 19.53
C ARG A 185 1.16 16.27 20.68
N VAL A 186 0.55 15.85 21.78
CA VAL A 186 0.46 16.66 23.01
C VAL A 186 1.27 15.98 24.11
N MET A 187 2.22 16.73 24.65
CA MET A 187 3.05 16.38 25.80
C MET A 187 2.57 17.19 27.03
N PRO A 188 3.07 16.93 28.25
CA PRO A 188 2.60 17.64 29.44
C PRO A 188 2.72 19.17 29.41
N GLU A 189 3.79 19.69 28.80
CA GLU A 189 4.16 21.12 28.78
C GLU A 189 4.04 21.76 27.38
N ARG A 190 3.85 20.97 26.33
CA ARG A 190 3.90 21.45 24.94
C ARG A 190 3.03 20.64 23.99
N LEU A 191 2.78 21.21 22.82
CA LEU A 191 2.12 20.56 21.69
C LEU A 191 2.91 20.81 20.41
N LEU A 192 2.93 19.80 19.54
CA LEU A 192 3.41 19.92 18.17
C LEU A 192 2.37 19.37 17.19
N LEU A 193 1.98 20.20 16.24
CA LEU A 193 1.19 19.83 15.07
C LEU A 193 2.07 19.91 13.82
N LEU A 194 1.98 18.91 12.95
CA LEU A 194 2.59 18.86 11.63
C LEU A 194 1.49 18.63 10.59
N SER A 195 1.20 19.68 9.82
CA SER A 195 0.45 19.54 8.56
C SER A 195 1.46 19.33 7.43
N ARG A 196 1.35 18.23 6.71
CA ARG A 196 2.25 17.86 5.62
C ARG A 196 1.46 17.63 4.34
N PHE A 197 1.74 18.46 3.35
CA PHE A 197 1.47 18.15 1.96
C PHE A 197 2.65 17.38 1.39
N PHE A 198 2.40 16.19 0.86
CA PHE A 198 3.38 15.37 0.17
C PHE A 198 2.86 15.02 -1.22
N MET A 199 3.69 15.26 -2.22
CA MET A 199 3.40 14.92 -3.60
C MET A 199 4.61 14.23 -4.22
N ARG A 200 4.34 13.13 -4.90
CA ARG A 200 5.29 12.44 -5.76
C ARG A 200 4.62 12.30 -7.12
N LEU A 201 5.26 12.85 -8.14
CA LEU A 201 4.91 12.58 -9.52
C LEU A 201 6.01 11.68 -10.10
N ASP A 202 5.62 10.47 -10.49
CA ASP A 202 6.56 9.40 -10.83
C ASP A 202 7.46 9.83 -11.99
N ASN A 203 8.77 9.61 -11.84
CA ASN A 203 9.81 10.01 -12.79
C ASN A 203 9.90 11.52 -13.07
N VAL A 204 9.18 12.37 -12.33
CA VAL A 204 9.20 13.83 -12.51
C VAL A 204 9.77 14.53 -11.28
N VAL A 205 9.03 14.57 -10.16
CA VAL A 205 9.39 15.43 -9.03
C VAL A 205 8.78 14.93 -7.72
N PHE A 206 9.49 15.21 -6.61
CA PHE A 206 8.96 15.16 -5.26
C PHE A 206 8.75 16.58 -4.75
N ARG A 207 7.58 16.85 -4.16
CA ARG A 207 7.24 18.13 -3.54
C ARG A 207 6.72 17.88 -2.13
N LEU A 208 7.22 18.65 -1.18
CA LEU A 208 6.88 18.55 0.22
C LEU A 208 6.66 19.95 0.79
N ARG A 209 5.50 20.18 1.41
CA ARG A 209 5.18 21.44 2.09
C ARG A 209 4.74 21.10 3.51
N ASP A 210 5.58 21.48 4.48
CA ASP A 210 5.37 21.23 5.90
C ASP A 210 4.98 22.54 6.59
N THR A 211 3.85 22.53 7.30
CA THR A 211 3.50 23.54 8.29
C THR A 211 3.58 22.91 9.68
N ARG A 212 4.51 23.39 10.51
CA ARG A 212 4.64 22.99 11.91
C ARG A 212 4.06 24.08 12.80
N VAL A 213 3.23 23.70 13.77
CA VAL A 213 2.73 24.58 14.82
C VAL A 213 3.19 24.00 16.16
N TYR A 214 4.05 24.75 16.85
CA TYR A 214 4.52 24.44 18.19
C TYR A 214 3.84 25.36 19.19
N ILE A 215 3.38 24.80 20.30
CA ILE A 215 2.77 25.55 21.40
C ILE A 215 3.48 25.18 22.69
N ASP A 216 3.96 26.18 23.40
CA ASP A 216 4.43 26.06 24.78
C ASP A 216 3.29 26.48 25.72
N PHE A 217 2.80 25.56 26.54
CA PHE A 217 1.62 25.80 27.37
C PHE A 217 1.87 26.76 28.52
N ASP A 218 3.09 26.79 29.07
CA ASP A 218 3.40 27.62 30.22
C ASP A 218 3.80 29.04 29.78
N LYS A 219 4.46 29.19 28.62
CA LYS A 219 4.79 30.50 28.04
C LYS A 219 3.64 31.13 27.25
N LEU A 220 2.61 30.36 26.91
CA LEU A 220 1.53 30.76 26.00
C LEU A 220 2.05 31.27 24.64
N GLU A 221 3.15 30.67 24.18
CA GLU A 221 3.80 31.04 22.93
C GLU A 221 3.43 30.04 21.83
N VAL A 222 3.05 30.56 20.66
CA VAL A 222 2.74 29.76 19.47
C VAL A 222 3.71 30.10 18.35
N ILE A 223 4.48 29.11 17.91
CA ILE A 223 5.44 29.25 16.81
C ILE A 223 4.92 28.47 15.61
N ARG A 224 4.82 29.12 14.45
CA ARG A 224 4.48 28.46 13.19
C ARG A 224 5.64 28.53 12.22
N GLU A 225 6.14 27.37 11.80
CA GLU A 225 7.17 27.25 10.78
C GLU A 225 6.58 26.65 9.51
N TYR A 226 6.89 27.25 8.35
CA TYR A 226 6.54 26.71 7.04
C TYR A 226 7.81 26.37 6.25
N GLN A 227 7.87 25.17 5.70
CA GLN A 227 8.97 24.73 4.84
C GLN A 227 8.42 24.16 3.54
N ALA A 228 8.88 24.69 2.40
CA ALA A 228 8.63 24.13 1.08
C ALA A 228 9.92 23.52 0.54
N ARG A 229 9.86 22.27 0.08
CA ARG A 229 10.97 21.54 -0.51
C ARG A 229 10.51 20.88 -1.80
N GLU A 230 11.34 20.95 -2.82
CA GLU A 230 11.08 20.33 -4.11
C GLU A 230 12.40 19.80 -4.67
N LEU A 231 12.37 18.60 -5.26
CA LEU A 231 13.53 18.01 -5.90
C LEU A 231 13.11 17.05 -7.03
N GLY A 232 13.88 17.01 -8.12
CA GLY A 232 13.64 16.12 -9.24
C GLY A 232 13.69 14.65 -8.82
N TYR A 233 12.84 13.81 -9.45
CA TYR A 233 12.73 12.39 -9.11
C TYR A 233 14.07 11.65 -9.26
N GLU A 234 14.78 11.88 -10.35
CA GLU A 234 16.08 11.23 -10.62
C GLU A 234 17.18 11.68 -9.66
N GLU A 235 17.16 12.93 -9.21
CA GLU A 235 18.11 13.41 -8.20
C GLU A 235 17.90 12.67 -6.86
N VAL A 236 16.64 12.56 -6.40
CA VAL A 236 16.29 11.77 -5.21
C VAL A 236 16.72 10.31 -5.36
N ARG A 237 16.51 9.73 -6.55
CA ARG A 237 16.93 8.35 -6.88
C ARG A 237 18.45 8.18 -6.82
N GLN A 238 19.23 9.13 -7.32
CA GLN A 238 20.69 9.08 -7.24
C GLN A 238 21.20 9.18 -5.81
N PHE A 239 20.61 10.05 -4.99
CA PHE A 239 20.94 10.16 -3.56
C PHE A 239 20.63 8.88 -2.77
N THR A 240 19.51 8.22 -3.10
CA THR A 240 19.11 6.96 -2.44
C THR A 240 19.88 5.75 -2.97
N GLY A 241 20.24 5.71 -4.25
CA GLY A 241 21.02 4.63 -4.85
C GLY A 241 22.51 4.62 -4.48
N SER A 242 23.09 5.80 -4.19
CA SER A 242 24.53 5.91 -3.85
C SER A 242 24.85 5.55 -2.40
N ARG A 243 23.85 5.49 -1.51
CA ARG A 243 24.01 5.02 -0.13
C ARG A 243 23.53 3.58 0.01
N SER A 244 24.41 2.63 -0.25
CA SER A 244 24.25 1.27 0.28
C SER A 244 24.19 1.38 1.80
N PHE A 245 22.99 1.29 2.36
CA PHE A 245 22.70 1.35 3.78
C PHE A 245 23.28 0.10 4.45
N ARG A 246 24.58 0.12 4.81
CA ARG A 246 25.10 -0.77 5.84
C ARG A 246 24.52 -0.30 7.16
N VAL A 247 23.49 -0.98 7.64
CA VAL A 247 23.03 -0.83 9.03
C VAL A 247 24.14 -1.38 9.93
N ALA A 248 25.04 -0.50 10.33
CA ALA A 248 25.96 -0.71 11.45
C ALA A 248 25.99 0.59 12.25
N SER A 249 25.17 0.62 13.29
CA SER A 249 25.28 1.43 14.51
C SER A 249 26.39 2.49 14.53
N ARG A 250 26.03 3.77 14.33
CA ARG A 250 26.78 4.92 14.87
C ARG A 250 25.85 6.05 15.28
N THR A 251 26.22 6.68 16.40
CA THR A 251 25.51 7.67 17.21
C THR A 251 25.51 9.08 16.61
N PHE A 252 24.62 9.91 17.16
CA PHE A 252 24.13 11.19 16.64
C PHE A 252 25.13 12.38 16.69
N SER A 253 26.45 12.17 16.80
CA SER A 253 27.42 13.25 17.04
C SER A 253 28.05 13.91 15.80
N ASP A 254 27.80 13.43 14.59
CA ASP A 254 28.69 13.74 13.44
C ASP A 254 28.13 14.70 12.38
N PHE A 255 27.13 15.53 12.67
CA PHE A 255 26.63 16.52 11.71
C PHE A 255 27.00 17.96 12.11
N ALA A 256 28.18 18.40 11.66
CA ALA A 256 28.48 19.82 11.43
C ALA A 256 28.05 20.21 9.99
N PRO A 257 27.64 21.46 9.73
CA PRO A 257 27.19 21.88 8.41
C PRO A 257 28.39 22.14 7.48
N ALA A 258 28.54 21.32 6.44
CA ALA A 258 29.59 21.52 5.44
C ALA A 258 29.14 22.53 4.37
N THR A 259 29.89 23.62 4.28
CA THR A 259 29.93 24.63 3.22
C THR A 259 30.35 24.05 1.86
N PHE A 260 29.75 24.57 0.79
CA PHE A 260 30.06 24.26 -0.62
C PHE A 260 31.50 24.66 -1.01
N PRO A 261 32.23 23.85 -1.81
CA PRO A 261 33.49 24.26 -2.39
C PRO A 261 33.35 24.73 -3.85
N LYS A 262 34.06 25.82 -4.16
CA LYS A 262 34.43 26.25 -5.52
C LYS A 262 35.69 25.52 -6.00
N SER A 263 35.92 25.65 -7.30
CA SER A 263 36.82 24.95 -8.22
C SER A 263 38.33 25.02 -7.99
N SER A 264 38.98 24.06 -8.69
CA SER A 264 40.26 24.09 -9.43
C SER A 264 41.61 23.77 -8.75
N SER A 265 42.27 22.79 -9.42
CA SER A 265 43.70 22.57 -9.71
C SER A 265 44.69 22.01 -8.66
N GLU A 266 45.34 20.93 -9.12
CA GLU A 266 46.75 20.53 -8.95
C GLU A 266 47.23 19.65 -7.77
N SER A 267 47.38 18.37 -8.12
CA SER A 267 48.66 17.62 -8.21
C SER A 267 49.43 17.13 -6.95
N LYS A 268 49.63 15.80 -6.98
CA LYS A 268 50.85 15.01 -6.70
C LYS A 268 51.28 14.66 -5.25
N LEU A 269 51.42 13.33 -5.10
CA LEU A 269 52.41 12.53 -4.32
C LEU A 269 51.92 11.81 -3.05
N ARG A 270 51.94 10.46 -3.16
CA ARG A 270 52.23 9.44 -2.12
C ARG A 270 53.76 9.13 -2.18
N PRO A 271 54.39 8.29 -1.32
CA PRO A 271 53.83 7.24 -0.44
C PRO A 271 54.53 7.03 0.94
N SER A 272 53.97 6.17 1.80
CA SER A 272 54.67 5.01 2.41
C SER A 272 53.80 4.29 3.47
N HIS A 273 53.76 2.96 3.38
CA HIS A 273 53.55 2.02 4.50
C HIS A 273 54.94 1.42 4.83
N PRO A 274 55.19 0.81 6.01
CA PRO A 274 54.87 -0.62 6.14
C PRO A 274 54.57 -1.15 7.58
N VAL A 275 54.19 -2.43 7.60
CA VAL A 275 54.51 -3.50 8.56
C VAL A 275 53.35 -4.08 9.38
N SER A 276 53.23 -5.40 9.22
CA SER A 276 52.34 -6.38 9.83
C SER A 276 52.93 -7.02 11.09
N ILE A 277 52.07 -7.61 11.94
CA ILE A 277 52.45 -8.73 12.82
C ILE A 277 51.40 -9.84 12.72
N SER A 278 51.91 -11.05 12.91
CA SER A 278 51.50 -12.40 12.56
C SER A 278 50.30 -13.02 13.30
N ARG A 279 49.49 -13.70 12.47
CA ARG A 279 48.96 -15.08 12.57
C ARG A 279 49.27 -15.89 13.84
N TRP A 280 48.21 -16.43 14.45
CA TRP A 280 48.13 -17.84 14.86
C TRP A 280 46.82 -18.43 14.34
N GLN A 281 46.95 -19.57 13.68
CA GLN A 281 45.93 -20.37 13.02
C GLN A 281 45.63 -21.58 13.91
N CYS A 282 44.36 -21.97 14.04
CA CYS A 282 44.02 -23.39 14.07
C CYS A 282 42.60 -23.58 13.52
N ASP A 283 42.53 -24.50 12.56
CA ASP A 283 41.38 -24.94 11.77
C ASP A 283 40.36 -25.66 12.68
N SER A 284 39.06 -25.65 12.43
CA SER A 284 38.31 -26.47 11.46
C SER A 284 36.90 -26.57 12.10
N LEU A 285 35.79 -26.16 11.47
CA LEU A 285 35.06 -26.97 10.49
C LEU A 285 34.28 -26.05 9.54
N HIS A 286 34.64 -26.13 8.26
CA HIS A 286 33.86 -25.68 7.12
C HIS A 286 32.67 -26.62 6.89
N SER A 287 31.51 -26.07 6.56
CA SER A 287 30.85 -26.27 5.24
C SER A 287 29.46 -25.63 5.23
N PHE A 288 29.02 -25.22 4.04
CA PHE A 288 27.72 -24.60 3.68
C PHE A 288 27.62 -23.07 3.69
N LEU A 289 28.50 -22.38 2.96
CA LEU A 289 28.13 -21.16 2.24
C LEU A 289 28.95 -21.03 0.94
N THR A 290 28.63 -21.85 -0.05
CA THR A 290 29.04 -21.62 -1.45
C THR A 290 28.03 -22.27 -2.38
N LEU A 291 27.09 -21.47 -2.89
CA LEU A 291 26.46 -21.69 -4.19
C LEU A 291 25.99 -20.34 -4.73
N ARG A 292 26.98 -19.52 -5.12
CA ARG A 292 26.80 -18.45 -6.10
C ARG A 292 27.38 -18.97 -7.41
N ARG A 293 26.55 -18.96 -8.47
CA ARG A 293 26.89 -19.17 -9.89
C ARG A 293 27.35 -20.57 -10.31
N ALA A 294 26.38 -21.34 -10.83
CA ALA A 294 26.57 -22.21 -12.00
C ALA A 294 25.24 -22.29 -12.77
N TYR A 295 24.91 -21.24 -13.53
CA TYR A 295 23.92 -21.34 -14.60
C TYR A 295 24.68 -21.20 -15.91
N SER A 296 25.05 -22.35 -16.48
CA SER A 296 25.52 -22.49 -17.85
C SER A 296 25.65 -23.97 -18.20
N GLN A 297 24.90 -24.38 -19.23
CA GLN A 297 25.00 -25.59 -20.06
C GLN A 297 24.29 -26.87 -19.62
N THR A 298 23.13 -27.10 -20.26
CA THR A 298 22.59 -28.32 -20.95
C THR A 298 21.07 -28.29 -20.79
N SER A 299 20.20 -28.28 -21.81
CA SER A 299 20.10 -29.02 -23.07
C SER A 299 19.38 -28.16 -24.12
N ARG A 300 19.82 -28.21 -25.39
CA ARG A 300 19.14 -27.57 -26.53
C ARG A 300 17.95 -28.45 -26.94
N PHE A 301 16.73 -28.00 -26.67
CA PHE A 301 15.54 -28.44 -27.40
C PHE A 301 15.02 -27.28 -28.25
N ASN A 302 15.11 -27.42 -29.57
CA ASN A 302 14.76 -26.40 -30.53
C ASN A 302 13.23 -26.28 -30.65
N SER A 303 12.63 -25.28 -29.99
CA SER A 303 11.31 -24.78 -30.39
C SER A 303 11.52 -23.47 -31.15
N ARG A 304 11.15 -23.46 -32.45
CA ARG A 304 11.27 -22.27 -33.33
C ARG A 304 10.41 -21.09 -32.85
N ILE A 305 9.48 -21.33 -31.92
CA ILE A 305 8.58 -20.33 -31.33
C ILE A 305 9.28 -19.54 -30.21
N ALA A 306 10.22 -20.16 -29.48
CA ALA A 306 10.99 -19.48 -28.42
C ALA A 306 11.96 -18.42 -29.00
N GLN A 307 12.48 -18.63 -30.20
CA GLN A 307 13.41 -17.70 -30.85
C GLN A 307 12.71 -16.42 -31.36
N SER A 308 11.42 -16.48 -31.72
CA SER A 308 10.69 -15.29 -32.18
C SER A 308 10.31 -14.32 -31.06
N LEU A 309 10.33 -14.76 -29.80
CA LEU A 309 9.98 -13.91 -28.64
C LEU A 309 11.20 -13.21 -28.01
N VAL A 310 12.41 -13.77 -28.17
CA VAL A 310 13.63 -13.26 -27.51
C VAL A 310 14.40 -12.25 -28.40
N SER A 311 14.18 -12.25 -29.72
CA SER A 311 14.89 -11.34 -30.63
C SER A 311 14.09 -10.06 -30.97
N ARG A 312 13.88 -9.16 -30.00
CA ARG A 312 13.61 -7.72 -30.26
C ARG A 312 13.65 -6.89 -28.97
N SER A 313 14.85 -6.42 -28.62
CA SER A 313 15.08 -5.45 -27.55
C SER A 313 14.68 -4.04 -27.98
N ARG A 314 13.64 -3.49 -27.35
CA ARG A 314 13.43 -2.07 -27.05
C ARG A 314 12.38 -1.97 -25.92
N ASN A 315 12.71 -1.21 -24.87
CA ASN A 315 12.13 -1.23 -23.50
C ASN A 315 10.59 -1.15 -23.35
N THR A 316 9.83 -0.80 -24.38
CA THR A 316 8.35 -0.79 -24.35
C THR A 316 7.72 -2.17 -24.56
N THR A 317 8.41 -3.09 -25.24
CA THR A 317 7.88 -4.44 -25.52
C THR A 317 7.97 -5.35 -24.29
N GLU A 318 8.94 -5.12 -23.40
CA GLU A 318 9.17 -5.95 -22.20
C GLU A 318 8.03 -5.83 -21.19
N THR A 319 7.48 -4.63 -20.98
CA THR A 319 6.36 -4.41 -20.05
C THR A 319 5.06 -5.07 -20.54
N TYR A 320 4.76 -4.99 -21.83
CA TYR A 320 3.56 -5.63 -22.41
C TYR A 320 3.66 -7.16 -22.41
N VAL A 321 4.85 -7.69 -22.72
CA VAL A 321 5.12 -9.13 -22.65
C VAL A 321 5.08 -9.62 -21.19
N SER A 322 5.64 -8.86 -20.25
CA SER A 322 5.60 -9.17 -18.82
C SER A 322 4.17 -9.10 -18.26
N TYR A 323 3.35 -8.14 -18.69
CA TYR A 323 1.94 -8.05 -18.29
C TYR A 323 1.14 -9.28 -18.74
N GLY A 324 1.25 -9.68 -20.01
CA GLY A 324 0.56 -10.87 -20.52
C GLY A 324 1.08 -12.18 -19.89
N LEU A 325 2.39 -12.27 -19.61
CA LEU A 325 3.00 -13.41 -18.92
C LEU A 325 2.47 -13.53 -17.49
N THR A 326 2.50 -12.43 -16.73
CA THR A 326 2.00 -12.39 -15.35
C THR A 326 0.50 -12.62 -15.25
N GLN A 327 -0.27 -12.25 -16.27
CA GLN A 327 -1.71 -12.55 -16.33
C GLN A 327 -1.95 -14.06 -16.33
N LYS A 328 -1.28 -14.80 -17.23
CA LYS A 328 -1.43 -16.27 -17.29
C LYS A 328 -0.95 -16.97 -16.03
N LEU A 329 0.15 -16.47 -15.46
CA LEU A 329 0.66 -16.97 -14.18
C LEU A 329 -0.33 -16.73 -13.04
N PHE A 330 -0.96 -15.55 -13.00
CA PHE A 330 -2.01 -15.23 -12.03
C PHE A 330 -3.24 -16.12 -12.24
N GLU A 331 -3.70 -16.31 -13.47
CA GLU A 331 -4.84 -17.19 -13.79
C GLU A 331 -4.61 -18.61 -13.24
N ALA A 332 -3.40 -19.15 -13.41
CA ALA A 332 -3.02 -20.45 -12.86
C ALA A 332 -3.01 -20.49 -11.31
N CYS A 333 -2.66 -19.37 -10.65
CA CYS A 333 -2.73 -19.23 -9.20
C CYS A 333 -4.19 -19.17 -8.71
N SER A 334 -5.01 -18.35 -9.36
CA SER A 334 -6.42 -18.11 -9.00
C SER A 334 -7.29 -19.35 -9.20
N ALA A 335 -6.96 -20.19 -10.19
CA ALA A 335 -7.67 -21.42 -10.49
C ALA A 335 -7.58 -22.49 -9.37
N GLN A 336 -6.58 -22.41 -8.47
CA GLN A 336 -6.30 -23.48 -7.51
C GLN A 336 -7.39 -23.66 -6.46
N ALA A 337 -8.05 -22.57 -6.07
CA ALA A 337 -9.17 -22.57 -5.13
C ALA A 337 -10.34 -21.78 -5.71
N ASP A 338 -10.60 -21.93 -7.01
CA ASP A 338 -11.76 -21.27 -7.61
C ASP A 338 -13.07 -21.78 -7.00
N TYR A 339 -14.08 -20.93 -6.98
CA TYR A 339 -15.39 -21.22 -6.43
C TYR A 339 -16.46 -20.42 -7.15
N ARG A 340 -17.70 -20.91 -7.07
CA ARG A 340 -18.87 -20.27 -7.65
C ARG A 340 -19.93 -20.09 -6.59
N ILE A 341 -20.77 -19.07 -6.74
CA ILE A 341 -21.97 -18.87 -5.92
C ILE A 341 -23.17 -18.90 -6.87
N PRO A 342 -23.78 -20.07 -7.13
CA PRO A 342 -24.90 -20.21 -8.06
C PRO A 342 -26.06 -19.24 -7.76
N GLN A 343 -26.29 -18.96 -6.47
CA GLN A 343 -27.33 -18.07 -5.97
C GLN A 343 -27.06 -16.59 -6.30
N ALA A 344 -25.80 -16.19 -6.52
CA ALA A 344 -25.46 -14.78 -6.80
C ALA A 344 -26.04 -14.28 -8.12
N ALA A 345 -26.28 -15.16 -9.09
CA ALA A 345 -26.91 -14.82 -10.37
C ALA A 345 -28.46 -14.79 -10.29
N GLN A 346 -29.05 -15.26 -9.20
CA GLN A 346 -30.50 -15.37 -9.03
C GLN A 346 -31.04 -14.16 -8.26
N LYS A 347 -32.01 -13.45 -8.84
CA LYS A 347 -32.59 -12.24 -8.25
C LYS A 347 -33.35 -12.60 -6.95
N GLY A 348 -32.86 -12.13 -5.81
CA GLY A 348 -33.50 -12.32 -4.49
C GLY A 348 -33.19 -13.66 -3.81
N ALA A 349 -32.26 -14.46 -4.34
CA ALA A 349 -31.80 -15.67 -3.66
C ALA A 349 -30.87 -15.33 -2.49
N GLU A 350 -31.08 -15.97 -1.34
CA GLU A 350 -30.22 -15.82 -0.18
C GLU A 350 -28.93 -16.64 -0.39
N ILE A 351 -27.78 -15.99 -0.22
CA ILE A 351 -26.47 -16.66 -0.34
C ILE A 351 -26.21 -17.41 0.97
N PRO A 352 -25.90 -18.73 0.92
CA PRO A 352 -25.54 -19.48 2.10
C PRO A 352 -24.37 -18.82 2.84
N LYS A 353 -24.42 -18.78 4.17
CA LYS A 353 -23.36 -18.20 4.99
C LYS A 353 -22.76 -19.21 5.94
N THR A 354 -21.47 -19.05 6.22
CA THR A 354 -20.77 -19.79 7.27
C THR A 354 -21.22 -19.31 8.66
N ALA A 355 -20.86 -20.04 9.72
CA ALA A 355 -21.11 -19.62 11.10
C ALA A 355 -20.48 -18.24 11.45
N SER A 356 -19.43 -17.83 10.74
CA SER A 356 -18.80 -16.51 10.88
C SER A 356 -19.40 -15.44 9.98
N GLY A 357 -20.48 -15.73 9.23
CA GLY A 357 -21.19 -14.80 8.36
C GLY A 357 -20.58 -14.60 6.96
N GLU A 358 -19.59 -15.41 6.58
CA GLU A 358 -18.97 -15.35 5.25
C GLU A 358 -19.83 -16.06 4.21
N ASP A 359 -19.91 -15.51 3.00
CA ASP A 359 -20.63 -16.16 1.91
C ASP A 359 -19.95 -17.47 1.50
N LEU A 360 -20.75 -18.53 1.43
CA LEU A 360 -20.34 -19.89 1.14
C LEU A 360 -20.77 -20.27 -0.28
N GLY A 361 -19.79 -20.61 -1.11
CA GLY A 361 -20.01 -21.06 -2.47
C GLY A 361 -19.93 -22.58 -2.63
N VAL A 362 -19.64 -22.99 -3.86
CA VAL A 362 -19.31 -24.36 -4.26
C VAL A 362 -17.96 -24.31 -4.95
N GLY A 363 -17.02 -25.14 -4.51
CA GLY A 363 -15.68 -25.25 -5.08
C GLY A 363 -15.30 -26.71 -5.25
N GLU A 364 -14.40 -26.98 -6.18
CA GLU A 364 -13.88 -28.31 -6.50
C GLU A 364 -12.36 -28.35 -6.35
N GLY A 365 -11.81 -29.54 -6.16
CA GLY A 365 -10.37 -29.77 -6.05
C GLY A 365 -9.91 -30.05 -4.62
N TRP A 366 -8.62 -30.34 -4.50
CA TRP A 366 -8.06 -30.94 -3.28
C TRP A 366 -8.05 -29.99 -2.07
N TRP A 367 -7.99 -28.68 -2.30
CA TRP A 367 -8.12 -27.68 -1.24
C TRP A 367 -9.46 -27.80 -0.50
N TYR A 368 -10.52 -28.17 -1.20
CA TYR A 368 -11.85 -28.38 -0.61
C TYR A 368 -12.05 -29.85 -0.20
N ASN A 369 -11.80 -30.79 -1.13
CA ASN A 369 -12.14 -32.19 -0.93
C ASN A 369 -11.20 -32.91 0.05
N ASN A 370 -9.88 -32.65 -0.02
CA ASN A 370 -8.89 -33.35 0.80
C ASN A 370 -8.60 -32.57 2.09
N LEU A 371 -8.46 -31.25 2.01
CA LEU A 371 -8.16 -30.43 3.18
C LEU A 371 -9.42 -30.02 3.97
N GLY A 372 -10.60 -30.06 3.37
CA GLY A 372 -11.87 -29.70 4.01
C GLY A 372 -12.04 -28.19 4.22
N LEU A 373 -11.37 -27.36 3.41
CA LEU A 373 -11.58 -25.91 3.46
C LEU A 373 -12.96 -25.56 2.89
N LEU A 374 -13.51 -24.43 3.30
CA LEU A 374 -14.78 -23.93 2.78
C LEU A 374 -14.55 -23.07 1.53
N PRO A 375 -15.37 -23.20 0.47
CA PRO A 375 -15.31 -22.37 -0.73
C PRO A 375 -15.81 -20.95 -0.43
N THR A 376 -14.94 -20.12 0.14
CA THR A 376 -15.20 -18.72 0.51
C THR A 376 -14.21 -17.79 -0.19
N PHE A 377 -14.55 -16.49 -0.26
CA PHE A 377 -13.63 -15.47 -0.74
C PHE A 377 -12.31 -15.44 0.04
N SER A 378 -12.37 -15.64 1.36
CA SER A 378 -11.18 -15.67 2.22
C SER A 378 -10.28 -16.87 1.92
N THR A 379 -10.87 -18.04 1.67
CA THR A 379 -10.09 -19.23 1.30
C THR A 379 -9.45 -19.05 -0.07
N TRP A 380 -10.22 -18.58 -1.06
CA TRP A 380 -9.69 -18.28 -2.38
C TRP A 380 -8.54 -17.28 -2.34
N SER A 381 -8.67 -16.17 -1.60
CA SER A 381 -7.63 -15.14 -1.55
C SER A 381 -6.34 -15.65 -0.90
N GLN A 382 -6.42 -16.39 0.20
CA GLN A 382 -5.26 -16.93 0.91
C GLN A 382 -4.56 -18.05 0.13
N VAL A 383 -5.32 -18.94 -0.54
CA VAL A 383 -4.73 -19.95 -1.43
C VAL A 383 -4.11 -19.30 -2.66
N THR A 384 -4.74 -18.27 -3.23
CA THR A 384 -4.16 -17.51 -4.35
C THR A 384 -2.86 -16.81 -3.94
N PHE A 385 -2.82 -16.18 -2.75
CA PHE A 385 -1.59 -15.63 -2.18
C PHE A 385 -0.50 -16.67 -1.99
N LEU A 386 -0.82 -17.88 -1.53
CA LEU A 386 0.17 -18.95 -1.41
C LEU A 386 0.82 -19.26 -2.76
N HIS A 387 0.05 -19.36 -3.84
CA HIS A 387 0.59 -19.64 -5.18
C HIS A 387 1.36 -18.45 -5.77
N MET A 388 0.83 -17.23 -5.60
CA MET A 388 1.54 -16.01 -5.99
C MET A 388 2.88 -15.88 -5.24
N TYR A 389 2.94 -16.29 -3.97
CA TYR A 389 4.16 -16.34 -3.19
C TYR A 389 5.18 -17.32 -3.79
N LEU A 390 4.76 -18.54 -4.11
CA LEU A 390 5.63 -19.56 -4.73
C LEU A 390 6.24 -19.05 -6.05
N LEU A 391 5.44 -18.39 -6.88
CA LEU A 391 5.95 -17.72 -8.08
C LEU A 391 6.89 -16.57 -7.76
N THR A 392 6.55 -15.72 -6.79
CA THR A 392 7.37 -14.58 -6.38
C THR A 392 8.76 -15.04 -5.91
N VAL A 393 8.84 -16.15 -5.16
CA VAL A 393 10.12 -16.74 -4.76
C VAL A 393 10.97 -17.14 -5.98
N ARG A 394 10.36 -17.77 -6.99
CA ARG A 394 11.06 -18.12 -8.24
C ARG A 394 11.44 -16.89 -9.07
N LEU A 395 10.57 -15.90 -9.15
CA LEU A 395 10.81 -14.66 -9.89
C LEU A 395 11.94 -13.84 -9.26
N ARG A 396 12.10 -13.86 -7.93
CA ARG A 396 13.24 -13.23 -7.23
C ARG A 396 14.61 -13.79 -7.64
N ALA A 397 14.66 -14.98 -8.24
CA ALA A 397 15.88 -15.57 -8.78
C ALA A 397 16.22 -15.09 -10.21
N LEU A 398 15.38 -14.26 -10.85
CA LEU A 398 15.66 -13.66 -12.16
C LEU A 398 16.85 -12.67 -12.08
N PRO A 399 17.62 -12.53 -13.16
CA PRO A 399 18.86 -11.74 -13.14
C PRO A 399 18.63 -10.23 -13.01
N SER A 400 17.47 -9.72 -13.41
CA SER A 400 17.13 -8.29 -13.38
C SER A 400 16.20 -7.95 -12.22
N ALA A 401 16.67 -7.14 -11.28
CA ALA A 401 15.86 -6.64 -10.17
C ALA A 401 14.68 -5.77 -10.64
N GLU A 402 14.79 -5.14 -11.81
CA GLU A 402 13.69 -4.38 -12.41
C GLU A 402 12.58 -5.31 -12.89
N SER A 403 12.95 -6.39 -13.59
CA SER A 403 12.01 -7.45 -13.99
C SER A 403 11.27 -8.01 -12.77
N VAL A 404 11.96 -8.32 -11.66
CA VAL A 404 11.30 -8.81 -10.43
C VAL A 404 10.25 -7.83 -9.90
N ARG A 405 10.55 -6.52 -9.88
CA ARG A 405 9.60 -5.50 -9.43
C ARG A 405 8.39 -5.39 -10.35
N THR A 406 8.61 -5.37 -11.66
CA THR A 406 7.54 -5.31 -12.66
C THR A 406 6.63 -6.52 -12.57
N HIS A 407 7.20 -7.73 -12.52
CA HIS A 407 6.41 -8.96 -12.39
C HIS A 407 5.63 -9.01 -11.07
N SER A 408 6.25 -8.60 -9.96
CA SER A 408 5.59 -8.57 -8.65
C SER A 408 4.44 -7.56 -8.60
N ARG A 409 4.61 -6.39 -9.25
CA ARG A 409 3.56 -5.37 -9.38
C ARG A 409 2.39 -5.93 -10.18
N HIS A 410 2.63 -6.40 -11.40
CA HIS A 410 1.56 -6.90 -12.26
C HIS A 410 0.83 -8.12 -11.67
N LEU A 411 1.54 -9.03 -11.00
CA LEU A 411 0.90 -10.19 -10.36
C LEU A 411 -0.12 -9.75 -9.28
N PHE A 412 0.19 -8.70 -8.52
CA PHE A 412 -0.75 -8.15 -7.54
C PHE A 412 -1.85 -7.29 -8.18
N ASP A 413 -1.56 -6.56 -9.26
CA ASP A 413 -2.57 -5.80 -10.01
C ASP A 413 -3.65 -6.77 -10.56
N HIS A 414 -3.24 -7.88 -11.17
CA HIS A 414 -4.15 -8.94 -11.65
C HIS A 414 -5.00 -9.53 -10.52
N PHE A 415 -4.38 -9.80 -9.36
CA PHE A 415 -5.11 -10.24 -8.17
C PHE A 415 -6.15 -9.21 -7.74
N SER A 416 -5.78 -7.93 -7.68
CA SER A 416 -6.65 -6.85 -7.22
C SER A 416 -7.87 -6.69 -8.12
N HIS A 417 -7.67 -6.72 -9.44
CA HIS A 417 -8.78 -6.67 -10.41
C HIS A 417 -9.71 -7.89 -10.28
N ASN A 418 -9.16 -9.10 -10.13
CA ASN A 418 -9.98 -10.30 -9.97
C ASN A 418 -10.74 -10.32 -8.63
N ALA A 419 -10.08 -9.86 -7.55
CA ALA A 419 -10.68 -9.72 -6.24
C ALA A 419 -11.82 -8.69 -6.26
N GLU A 420 -11.63 -7.53 -6.90
CA GLU A 420 -12.68 -6.53 -7.05
C GLU A 420 -13.88 -7.09 -7.82
N HIS A 421 -13.62 -7.78 -8.94
CA HIS A 421 -14.67 -8.41 -9.73
C HIS A 421 -15.46 -9.44 -8.92
N ARG A 422 -14.78 -10.34 -8.19
CA ARG A 422 -15.44 -11.33 -7.32
C ARG A 422 -16.27 -10.66 -6.22
N MET A 423 -15.75 -9.62 -5.57
CA MET A 423 -16.49 -8.86 -4.57
C MET A 423 -17.76 -8.24 -5.14
N ALA A 424 -17.69 -7.66 -6.34
CA ALA A 424 -18.83 -7.04 -6.99
C ALA A 424 -19.87 -8.08 -7.46
N VAL A 425 -19.42 -9.15 -8.12
CA VAL A 425 -20.29 -10.10 -8.83
C VAL A 425 -20.76 -11.24 -7.93
N LEU A 426 -19.88 -11.87 -7.16
CA LEU A 426 -20.22 -13.05 -6.36
C LEU A 426 -20.78 -12.67 -4.99
N HIS A 427 -20.32 -11.56 -4.42
CA HIS A 427 -20.66 -11.13 -3.06
C HIS A 427 -21.58 -9.92 -2.99
N GLY A 428 -22.03 -9.40 -4.14
CA GLY A 428 -22.95 -8.27 -4.20
C GLY A 428 -22.44 -6.98 -3.56
N LEU A 429 -21.11 -6.82 -3.38
CA LEU A 429 -20.50 -5.63 -2.82
C LEU A 429 -20.50 -4.50 -3.87
N SER A 430 -21.65 -3.90 -4.08
CA SER A 430 -21.89 -2.86 -5.09
C SER A 430 -21.14 -1.56 -4.79
N SER A 431 -20.89 -1.25 -3.52
CA SER A 431 -20.16 -0.04 -3.10
C SER A 431 -18.66 -0.12 -3.43
N ARG A 432 -18.22 0.74 -4.37
CA ARG A 432 -16.80 0.88 -4.75
C ARG A 432 -15.91 1.25 -3.55
N SER A 433 -16.38 2.14 -2.67
CA SER A 433 -15.62 2.54 -1.48
C SER A 433 -15.38 1.37 -0.52
N ILE A 434 -16.38 0.49 -0.35
CA ILE A 434 -16.22 -0.72 0.46
C ILE A 434 -15.22 -1.66 -0.22
N ARG A 435 -15.35 -1.92 -1.53
CA ARG A 435 -14.39 -2.76 -2.26
C ARG A 435 -12.96 -2.23 -2.17
N ASN A 436 -12.75 -0.92 -2.33
CA ASN A 436 -11.43 -0.30 -2.20
C ASN A 436 -10.84 -0.46 -0.80
N LYS A 437 -11.65 -0.38 0.25
CA LYS A 437 -11.21 -0.67 1.62
C LYS A 437 -10.75 -2.13 1.75
N TYR A 438 -11.55 -3.08 1.26
CA TYR A 438 -11.17 -4.50 1.25
C TYR A 438 -9.90 -4.77 0.43
N LEU A 439 -9.71 -4.12 -0.72
CA LEU A 439 -8.48 -4.24 -1.52
C LEU A 439 -7.25 -3.73 -0.75
N LYS A 440 -7.37 -2.61 -0.02
CA LYS A 440 -6.30 -2.11 0.86
C LYS A 440 -5.97 -3.12 1.97
N ASP A 441 -6.99 -3.72 2.59
CA ASP A 441 -6.80 -4.76 3.61
C ASP A 441 -6.13 -6.01 3.02
N LEU A 442 -6.53 -6.45 1.82
CA LEU A 442 -5.91 -7.57 1.10
C LEU A 442 -4.46 -7.29 0.71
N PHE A 443 -4.12 -6.06 0.33
CA PHE A 443 -2.73 -5.69 0.05
C PHE A 443 -1.85 -5.78 1.30
N ILE A 444 -2.36 -5.35 2.46
CA ILE A 444 -1.66 -5.50 3.74
C ILE A 444 -1.49 -6.98 4.09
N GLN A 445 -2.54 -7.80 3.91
CA GLN A 445 -2.47 -9.25 4.11
C GLN A 445 -1.42 -9.90 3.21
N TRP A 446 -1.40 -9.57 1.91
CA TRP A 446 -0.40 -10.05 0.96
C TRP A 446 1.04 -9.79 1.44
N ARG A 447 1.32 -8.57 1.92
CA ARG A 447 2.63 -8.24 2.49
C ARG A 447 2.96 -9.03 3.75
N GLY A 448 1.96 -9.30 4.59
CA GLY A 448 2.11 -10.17 5.76
C GLY A 448 2.42 -11.62 5.36
N VAL A 449 1.76 -12.13 4.31
CA VAL A 449 2.02 -13.47 3.74
C VAL A 449 3.46 -13.57 3.23
N LEU A 450 3.92 -12.58 2.44
CA LEU A 450 5.30 -12.54 1.94
C LEU A 450 6.32 -12.70 3.09
N ALA A 451 6.20 -11.85 4.12
CA ALA A 451 7.13 -11.86 5.25
C ALA A 451 7.08 -13.18 6.04
N ALA A 452 5.89 -13.70 6.28
CA ALA A 452 5.69 -14.90 7.08
C ALA A 452 6.20 -16.17 6.39
N TYR A 453 5.93 -16.32 5.10
CA TYR A 453 6.41 -17.47 4.36
C TYR A 453 7.92 -17.36 4.10
N ASP A 454 8.46 -16.15 3.89
CA ASP A 454 9.92 -15.95 3.81
C ASP A 454 10.61 -16.36 5.12
N GLU A 455 10.04 -15.97 6.27
CA GLU A 455 10.51 -16.42 7.58
C GLU A 455 10.40 -17.95 7.74
N GLY A 456 9.27 -18.54 7.34
CA GLY A 456 9.06 -19.99 7.39
C GLY A 456 10.05 -20.78 6.54
N LEU A 457 10.32 -20.33 5.31
CA LEU A 457 11.31 -20.97 4.44
C LEU A 457 12.72 -20.93 5.04
N ALA A 458 13.07 -19.82 5.72
CA ALA A 458 14.38 -19.62 6.33
C ALA A 458 14.56 -20.37 7.66
N LYS A 459 13.52 -20.43 8.51
CA LYS A 459 13.60 -21.01 9.85
C LYS A 459 13.22 -22.48 9.94
N GLY A 460 12.53 -23.03 8.93
CA GLY A 460 12.22 -24.45 8.83
C GLY A 460 10.72 -24.76 8.84
N ASP A 461 10.40 -26.04 8.63
CA ASP A 461 9.04 -26.49 8.31
C ASP A 461 8.02 -26.26 9.43
N ALA A 462 8.43 -26.27 10.70
CA ALA A 462 7.54 -25.95 11.81
C ALA A 462 7.07 -24.49 11.77
N VAL A 463 7.97 -23.54 11.48
CA VAL A 463 7.65 -22.12 11.36
C VAL A 463 6.81 -21.86 10.11
N LEU A 464 7.14 -22.55 9.00
CA LEU A 464 6.34 -22.50 7.78
C LEU A 464 4.93 -23.05 8.00
N GLY A 465 4.80 -24.17 8.71
CA GLY A 465 3.52 -24.76 9.09
C GLY A 465 2.67 -23.83 9.95
N ALA A 466 3.28 -23.15 10.92
CA ALA A 466 2.59 -22.13 11.72
C ALA A 466 2.09 -20.95 10.85
N ALA A 467 2.88 -20.50 9.86
CA ALA A 467 2.47 -19.46 8.93
C ALA A 467 1.32 -19.92 8.02
N VAL A 468 1.39 -21.15 7.50
CA VAL A 468 0.33 -21.77 6.70
C VAL A 468 -0.96 -21.89 7.50
N TRP A 469 -0.89 -22.41 8.73
CA TRP A 469 -2.04 -22.52 9.63
C TRP A 469 -2.69 -21.16 9.92
N ARG A 470 -1.88 -20.14 10.23
CA ARG A 470 -2.39 -18.79 10.49
C ARG A 470 -3.11 -18.19 9.28
N ASN A 471 -2.58 -18.40 8.08
CA ASN A 471 -3.09 -17.75 6.87
C ASN A 471 -4.26 -18.55 6.25
N ILE A 472 -4.14 -19.87 6.10
CA ILE A 472 -5.13 -20.71 5.41
C ILE A 472 -6.26 -21.16 6.37
N TRP A 473 -5.92 -21.48 7.62
CA TRP A 473 -6.88 -21.89 8.65
C TRP A 473 -7.21 -20.78 9.65
N LYS A 474 -6.83 -19.53 9.36
CA LYS A 474 -7.15 -18.33 10.17
C LYS A 474 -6.71 -18.45 11.63
N ALA A 475 -5.65 -19.21 11.91
CA ALA A 475 -5.20 -19.55 13.27
C ALA A 475 -6.29 -20.20 14.14
N SER A 476 -7.26 -20.87 13.50
CA SER A 476 -8.31 -21.59 14.20
C SER A 476 -7.78 -22.94 14.71
N PRO A 477 -7.99 -23.30 15.99
CA PRO A 477 -7.67 -24.62 16.49
C PRO A 477 -8.64 -25.70 15.99
N THR A 478 -9.79 -25.27 15.46
CA THR A 478 -10.84 -26.15 14.93
C THR A 478 -11.05 -25.96 13.43
N GLY A 479 -11.25 -27.06 12.72
CA GLY A 479 -11.64 -27.07 11.32
C GLY A 479 -13.10 -26.61 11.11
N PRO A 480 -13.53 -26.44 9.85
CA PRO A 480 -14.90 -26.05 9.52
C PRO A 480 -15.98 -27.03 9.98
N ASP A 481 -15.60 -28.29 10.24
CA ASP A 481 -16.44 -29.36 10.77
C ASP A 481 -16.56 -29.35 12.30
N GLY A 482 -15.94 -28.35 12.96
CA GLY A 482 -15.95 -28.20 14.42
C GLY A 482 -15.00 -29.15 15.15
N LYS A 483 -14.22 -29.96 14.43
CA LYS A 483 -13.22 -30.86 15.02
C LYS A 483 -11.88 -30.16 15.16
N GLU A 484 -11.00 -30.68 16.00
CA GLU A 484 -9.61 -30.20 16.06
C GLU A 484 -8.95 -30.30 14.68
N ILE A 485 -8.09 -29.33 14.38
CA ILE A 485 -7.38 -29.31 13.12
C ILE A 485 -6.49 -30.54 12.98
N ASP A 486 -6.62 -31.24 11.86
CA ASP A 486 -5.70 -32.30 11.49
C ASP A 486 -4.37 -31.67 11.02
N TRP A 487 -3.36 -31.72 11.89
CA TRP A 487 -2.03 -31.18 11.61
C TRP A 487 -1.34 -31.85 10.42
N ALA A 488 -1.74 -33.07 10.02
CA ALA A 488 -1.25 -33.70 8.80
C ALA A 488 -1.65 -32.91 7.55
N LYS A 489 -2.81 -32.24 7.56
CA LYS A 489 -3.24 -31.35 6.47
C LYS A 489 -2.35 -30.12 6.34
N VAL A 490 -1.96 -29.52 7.46
CA VAL A 490 -1.01 -28.40 7.48
C VAL A 490 0.36 -28.85 6.98
N ALA A 491 0.84 -30.00 7.45
CA ALA A 491 2.10 -30.58 6.97
C ALA A 491 2.06 -30.91 5.48
N CYS A 492 0.90 -31.36 4.95
CA CYS A 492 0.72 -31.62 3.52
C CYS A 492 0.87 -30.36 2.69
N VAL A 493 0.35 -29.21 3.16
CA VAL A 493 0.53 -27.92 2.47
C VAL A 493 2.00 -27.47 2.53
N VAL A 494 2.70 -27.72 3.64
CA VAL A 494 4.15 -27.45 3.73
C VAL A 494 4.94 -28.31 2.74
N ALA A 495 4.65 -29.61 2.68
CA ALA A 495 5.27 -30.52 1.72
C ALA A 495 5.01 -30.07 0.27
N TYR A 496 3.76 -29.70 -0.03
CA TYR A 496 3.35 -29.11 -1.31
C TYR A 496 4.18 -27.87 -1.66
N MET A 497 4.29 -26.90 -0.74
CA MET A 497 5.09 -25.68 -0.97
C MET A 497 6.55 -26.01 -1.26
N ARG A 498 7.17 -26.92 -0.50
CA ARG A 498 8.56 -27.35 -0.72
C ARG A 498 8.74 -28.01 -2.07
N ARG A 499 7.86 -28.95 -2.44
CA ARG A 499 7.88 -29.61 -3.75
C ARG A 499 7.75 -28.60 -4.88
N VAL A 500 6.75 -27.72 -4.82
CA VAL A 500 6.49 -26.72 -5.87
C VAL A 500 7.69 -25.79 -6.04
N LEU A 501 8.32 -25.31 -4.96
CA LEU A 501 9.53 -24.49 -5.08
C LEU A 501 10.69 -25.23 -5.75
N VAL A 502 10.87 -26.51 -5.44
CA VAL A 502 11.89 -27.36 -6.08
C VAL A 502 11.57 -27.54 -7.57
N GLU A 503 10.32 -27.82 -7.93
CA GLU A 503 9.90 -27.96 -9.33
C GLU A 503 10.06 -26.64 -10.10
N LEU A 504 9.63 -25.51 -9.53
CA LEU A 504 9.79 -24.17 -10.12
C LEU A 504 11.26 -23.78 -10.32
N SER A 505 12.15 -24.18 -9.39
CA SER A 505 13.58 -23.87 -9.49
C SER A 505 14.28 -24.50 -10.70
N ARG A 506 13.69 -25.56 -11.27
CA ARG A 506 14.23 -26.31 -12.42
C ARG A 506 13.77 -25.76 -13.78
N LEU A 507 12.86 -24.78 -13.79
CA LEU A 507 12.31 -24.22 -15.02
C LEU A 507 13.03 -22.94 -15.43
N ASP A 508 13.15 -22.74 -16.74
CA ASP A 508 13.50 -21.47 -17.34
C ASP A 508 12.29 -20.52 -17.36
N GLU A 509 12.53 -19.21 -17.45
CA GLU A 509 11.48 -18.18 -17.37
C GLU A 509 10.38 -18.35 -18.42
N ALA A 510 10.77 -18.72 -19.65
CA ALA A 510 9.84 -18.95 -20.76
C ALA A 510 8.91 -20.14 -20.52
N ASP A 511 9.33 -21.11 -19.70
CA ASP A 511 8.58 -22.35 -19.44
C ASP A 511 7.63 -22.23 -18.25
N LEU A 512 7.78 -21.17 -17.44
CA LEU A 512 6.92 -20.93 -16.26
C LEU A 512 5.44 -20.85 -16.64
N ILE A 513 5.09 -20.23 -17.77
CA ILE A 513 3.69 -20.12 -18.21
C ILE A 513 3.08 -21.50 -18.45
N PHE A 514 3.83 -22.41 -19.06
CA PHE A 514 3.29 -23.67 -19.54
C PHE A 514 3.22 -24.73 -18.46
N ALA A 515 4.17 -24.73 -17.52
CA ALA A 515 4.30 -25.79 -16.52
C ALA A 515 3.44 -25.59 -15.28
N VAL A 516 2.93 -24.38 -15.02
CA VAL A 516 2.28 -24.05 -13.74
C VAL A 516 0.81 -24.48 -13.71
N GLY A 517 0.05 -24.28 -14.78
CA GLY A 517 -1.40 -24.49 -14.80
C GLY A 517 -1.93 -25.51 -15.82
N GLN A 518 -1.07 -26.06 -16.69
CA GLN A 518 -1.45 -27.03 -17.72
C GLN A 518 -0.43 -28.15 -17.82
N GLU A 519 -0.85 -29.27 -18.43
CA GLU A 519 0.08 -30.35 -18.76
C GLU A 519 1.09 -29.87 -19.80
N TYR A 520 2.38 -30.06 -19.51
CA TYR A 520 3.46 -29.59 -20.38
C TYR A 520 4.48 -30.69 -20.60
N CYS A 521 4.75 -31.02 -21.87
CA CYS A 521 5.66 -32.09 -22.28
C CYS A 521 5.38 -33.44 -21.60
N GLY A 522 4.10 -33.81 -21.44
CA GLY A 522 3.67 -35.07 -20.82
C GLY A 522 3.91 -35.15 -19.32
N ARG A 523 4.13 -34.00 -18.66
CA ARG A 523 4.24 -33.89 -17.21
C ARG A 523 2.99 -33.19 -16.65
N PRO A 524 2.43 -33.68 -15.53
CA PRO A 524 1.32 -33.02 -14.87
C PRO A 524 1.73 -31.60 -14.43
N PRO A 525 0.76 -30.69 -14.30
CA PRO A 525 1.04 -29.32 -13.85
C PRO A 525 1.79 -29.33 -12.51
N ILE A 526 2.64 -28.31 -12.31
CA ILE A 526 3.40 -28.13 -11.07
C ILE A 526 2.45 -27.87 -9.90
N PHE A 527 1.48 -26.97 -10.12
CA PHE A 527 0.41 -26.75 -9.17
C PHE A 527 -0.59 -27.89 -9.21
N GLY A 528 -1.14 -28.19 -8.05
CA GLY A 528 -2.06 -29.30 -7.86
C GLY A 528 -1.49 -30.40 -7.00
N TYR A 529 -2.41 -31.21 -6.49
CA TYR A 529 -2.13 -32.31 -5.59
C TYR A 529 -1.31 -33.40 -6.27
N LYS A 530 -0.28 -33.91 -5.58
CA LYS A 530 0.45 -35.11 -5.97
C LYS A 530 0.57 -36.03 -4.76
N ASP A 531 0.39 -37.33 -4.94
CA ASP A 531 0.46 -38.32 -3.85
C ASP A 531 1.78 -38.31 -3.08
N VAL A 532 2.85 -37.80 -3.71
CA VAL A 532 4.15 -37.61 -3.05
C VAL A 532 4.06 -36.65 -1.87
N ASP A 533 3.20 -35.63 -1.91
CA ASP A 533 3.03 -34.65 -0.83
C ASP A 533 2.48 -35.33 0.42
N GLU A 534 1.48 -36.19 0.24
CA GLU A 534 0.88 -36.97 1.33
C GLU A 534 1.84 -38.05 1.85
N LYS A 535 2.56 -38.73 0.95
CA LYS A 535 3.58 -39.72 1.34
C LYS A 535 4.71 -39.08 2.18
N MET A 536 5.12 -37.86 1.88
CA MET A 536 6.12 -37.12 2.66
C MET A 536 5.68 -36.84 4.09
N VAL A 537 4.37 -36.68 4.32
CA VAL A 537 3.80 -36.47 5.65
C VAL A 537 3.64 -37.79 6.39
N ARG A 538 3.14 -38.85 5.73
CA ARG A 538 2.89 -40.16 6.35
C ARG A 538 4.15 -40.99 6.62
N ALA A 539 5.26 -40.67 5.97
CA ALA A 539 6.54 -41.36 6.15
C ALA A 539 7.37 -40.86 7.36
N ARG A 540 6.82 -39.91 8.12
CA ARG A 540 7.36 -39.37 9.38
C ARG A 540 6.35 -39.59 10.48
#